data_AF-A0A060C432-F1
#
_entry.id   AF-A0A060C432-F1
#
_cell.length_a   1.000
_cell.length_b   1.000
_cell.length_c   1.000
_cell.angle_alpha   90.00
_cell.angle_beta   90.00
_cell.angle_gamma   90.00
#
_symmetry.space_group_name_H-M   'P 1'
#
loop_
_entity.id
_entity.type
_entity.pdbx_description
1 polymer ?
#
loop_
_entity_poly.entity_id
_entity_poly.type
_entity_poly.pdbx_seq_one_letter_code
_entity_poly.pdbx_strand_id
1 'polypeptide(L)'
;MTKEPDGGRTGKAATLAPLDDGAVDAIVAGRHGDPFSVLGVQESGGRLLARTFIPDAEEVEAFTLDDAPAGVLTRRHEAGFFEGPLTLRERRP
;
A
#
# COMPACT_ATOMS: atom_id res chain seq x y z
N MET A 1 5.36 -34.15 -9.33
CA MET A 1 4.85 -32.95 -10.03
C MET A 1 5.19 -31.76 -9.13
N THR A 2 6.48 -31.44 -9.08
CA THR A 2 7.05 -30.50 -8.11
C THR A 2 7.14 -29.16 -8.82
N LYS A 3 6.25 -28.23 -8.51
CA LYS A 3 6.35 -26.87 -9.03
C LYS A 3 7.43 -26.17 -8.23
N GLU A 4 8.57 -25.92 -8.87
CA GLU A 4 9.69 -25.18 -8.31
C GLU A 4 9.23 -23.75 -7.92
N PRO A 5 9.70 -23.18 -6.80
CA PRO A 5 9.36 -21.82 -6.42
C PRO A 5 10.03 -20.85 -7.39
N ASP A 6 9.21 -20.11 -8.11
CA ASP A 6 9.62 -19.16 -9.14
C ASP A 6 10.55 -18.10 -8.53
N GLY A 7 11.78 -18.04 -9.03
CA GLY A 7 12.87 -17.26 -8.48
C GLY A 7 12.54 -15.78 -8.37
N GLY A 8 12.55 -15.27 -7.13
CA GLY A 8 12.39 -13.86 -6.82
C GLY A 8 13.43 -13.02 -7.52
N ARG A 9 13.07 -12.41 -8.65
CA ARG A 9 13.83 -11.29 -9.21
C ARG A 9 13.68 -10.13 -8.24
N THR A 10 14.76 -9.79 -7.56
CA THR A 10 14.97 -8.50 -6.90
C THR A 10 14.98 -7.41 -7.96
N GLY A 11 13.80 -7.03 -8.46
CA GLY A 11 13.63 -5.85 -9.27
C GLY A 11 14.04 -4.63 -8.44
N LYS A 12 14.99 -3.85 -8.96
CA LYS A 12 15.39 -2.54 -8.44
C LYS A 12 14.14 -1.82 -7.92
N ALA A 13 14.10 -1.50 -6.63
CA ALA A 13 12.95 -0.85 -6.02
C ALA A 13 12.71 0.47 -6.76
N ALA A 14 11.74 0.51 -7.67
CA ALA A 14 11.27 1.78 -8.20
C ALA A 14 10.81 2.58 -6.98
N THR A 15 11.43 3.74 -6.77
CA THR A 15 11.08 4.66 -5.70
C THR A 15 9.64 5.08 -5.94
N LEU A 16 8.73 4.49 -5.17
CA LEU A 16 7.34 4.89 -5.13
C LEU A 16 7.29 6.25 -4.46
N ALA A 17 6.71 7.24 -5.13
CA ALA A 17 6.56 8.56 -4.54
C ALA A 17 5.55 8.46 -3.40
N PRO A 18 5.94 8.82 -2.17
CA PRO A 18 4.99 8.87 -1.08
C PRO A 18 3.92 9.93 -1.33
N LEU A 19 2.76 9.76 -0.69
CA LEU A 19 1.76 10.83 -0.69
C LEU A 19 2.35 12.09 -0.03
N ASP A 20 1.95 13.27 -0.50
CA ASP A 20 2.38 14.52 0.14
C ASP A 20 1.82 14.62 1.56
N ASP A 21 2.61 15.20 2.47
CA ASP A 21 2.25 15.24 3.89
C ASP A 21 0.96 16.06 4.13
N GLY A 22 0.67 17.06 3.29
CA GLY A 22 -0.56 17.85 3.39
C GLY A 22 -1.83 17.05 3.08
N ALA A 23 -1.78 16.17 2.07
CA ALA A 23 -2.85 15.24 1.78
C ALA A 23 -2.99 14.17 2.87
N VAL A 24 -1.88 13.69 3.46
CA VAL A 24 -1.93 12.80 4.62
C VAL A 24 -2.65 13.49 5.79
N ASP A 25 -2.28 14.72 6.13
CA ASP A 25 -2.93 15.50 7.19
C ASP A 25 -4.42 15.76 6.90
N ALA A 26 -4.76 16.00 5.63
CA ALA A 26 -6.15 16.20 5.21
C ALA A 26 -6.97 14.91 5.35
N ILE A 27 -6.39 13.73 5.04
CA ILE A 27 -7.04 12.43 5.26
C ILE A 27 -7.26 12.18 6.75
N VAL A 28 -6.20 12.30 7.54
CA VAL A 28 -6.23 12.08 8.99
C VAL A 28 -7.27 12.99 9.67
N ALA A 29 -7.36 14.25 9.25
CA ALA A 29 -8.29 15.20 9.81
C ALA A 29 -9.70 15.16 9.19
N GLY A 30 -9.98 14.25 8.26
CA GLY A 30 -11.29 14.14 7.59
C GLY A 30 -11.66 15.35 6.72
N ARG A 31 -10.66 16.05 6.18
CA ARG A 31 -10.81 17.28 5.37
C ARG A 31 -10.53 17.06 3.88
N HIS A 32 -10.05 15.88 3.48
CA HIS A 32 -9.77 15.57 2.08
C HIS A 32 -11.08 15.44 1.29
N GLY A 33 -11.28 16.27 0.27
CA GLY A 33 -12.53 16.33 -0.51
C GLY A 33 -12.81 15.08 -1.35
N ASP A 34 -11.76 14.30 -1.67
CA ASP A 34 -11.86 13.03 -2.40
C ASP A 34 -10.90 12.00 -1.79
N PRO A 35 -11.26 11.30 -0.71
CA PRO A 35 -10.34 10.39 -0.02
C PRO A 35 -9.94 9.18 -0.88
N PHE A 36 -10.81 8.71 -1.78
CA PHE A 36 -10.53 7.54 -2.62
C PHE A 36 -9.62 7.84 -3.81
N SER A 37 -9.41 9.12 -4.15
CA SER A 37 -8.33 9.50 -5.06
C SER A 37 -6.94 9.11 -4.54
N VAL A 38 -6.78 8.96 -3.22
CA VAL A 38 -5.49 8.65 -2.59
C VAL A 38 -5.49 7.35 -1.78
N LEU A 39 -6.61 6.91 -1.21
CA LEU A 39 -6.73 5.67 -0.43
C LEU A 39 -6.96 4.44 -1.31
N GLY A 40 -6.69 3.26 -0.77
CA GLY A 40 -6.84 1.97 -1.46
C GLY A 40 -5.60 1.60 -2.28
N VAL A 41 -5.81 0.77 -3.30
CA VAL A 41 -4.74 0.31 -4.21
C VAL A 41 -4.50 1.37 -5.29
N GLN A 42 -3.35 2.00 -5.22
CA GLN A 42 -2.88 3.06 -6.13
C GLN A 42 -1.78 2.54 -7.05
N GLU A 43 -1.59 3.19 -8.19
CA GLU A 43 -0.51 2.88 -9.13
C GLU A 43 0.49 4.03 -9.18
N SER A 44 1.78 3.73 -9.03
CA SER A 44 2.84 4.72 -9.15
C SER A 44 4.09 4.06 -9.73
N GLY A 45 4.64 4.64 -10.80
CA GLY A 45 5.86 4.12 -11.43
C GLY A 45 5.74 2.67 -11.92
N GLY A 46 4.55 2.26 -12.39
CA GLY A 46 4.27 0.91 -12.86
C GLY A 46 4.21 -0.16 -11.77
N ARG A 47 4.02 0.25 -10.51
CA ARG A 47 3.87 -0.64 -9.35
C ARG A 47 2.63 -0.27 -8.57
N LEU A 48 2.05 -1.26 -7.90
CA LEU A 48 0.92 -1.07 -7.01
C LEU A 48 1.39 -0.67 -5.61
N LEU A 49 0.69 0.26 -5.00
CA LEU A 49 0.88 0.75 -3.63
C LEU A 49 -0.46 0.66 -2.90
N ALA A 50 -0.47 0.16 -1.66
CA ALA A 50 -1.63 0.30 -0.79
C ALA A 50 -1.47 1.57 0.05
N ARG A 51 -2.58 2.31 0.22
CA ARG A 51 -2.72 3.40 1.19
C ARG A 51 -3.97 3.18 2.01
N THR A 52 -3.87 3.30 3.32
CA THR A 52 -5.02 3.12 4.20
C THR A 52 -4.94 4.03 5.41
N PHE A 53 -6.11 4.34 5.96
CA PHE A 53 -6.27 5.05 7.22
C PHE A 53 -7.05 4.16 8.18
N ILE A 54 -6.37 3.65 9.21
CA ILE A 54 -6.90 2.77 10.24
C ILE A 54 -6.50 3.37 11.60
N PRO A 55 -7.39 4.16 12.23
CA PRO A 55 -7.14 4.70 13.56
C PRO A 55 -6.74 3.60 14.54
N ASP A 56 -5.84 3.93 15.46
CA ASP A 56 -5.35 3.05 16.54
C ASP A 56 -4.61 1.77 16.10
N ALA A 57 -4.41 1.54 14.81
CA ALA A 57 -3.57 0.44 14.33
C ALA A 57 -2.08 0.72 14.61
N GLU A 58 -1.35 -0.33 15.00
CA GLU A 58 0.10 -0.27 15.18
C GLU A 58 0.83 -0.66 13.89
N GLU A 59 0.36 -1.72 13.23
CA GLU A 59 0.93 -2.29 12.02
C GLU A 59 -0.17 -2.72 11.04
N VAL A 60 0.17 -2.71 9.75
CA VAL A 60 -0.75 -3.12 8.68
C VAL A 60 0.00 -3.97 7.66
N GLU A 61 -0.56 -5.13 7.36
CA GLU A 61 -0.12 -6.01 6.28
C GLU A 61 -1.30 -6.32 5.37
N ALA A 62 -1.07 -6.22 4.06
CA ALA A 62 -2.05 -6.58 3.04
C ALA A 62 -1.91 -8.05 2.68
N PHE A 63 -3.05 -8.71 2.43
CA PHE A 63 -3.13 -10.11 1.98
C PHE A 63 -3.96 -10.21 0.70
N THR A 64 -3.71 -11.24 -0.10
CA THR A 64 -4.58 -11.61 -1.23
C THR A 64 -5.81 -12.39 -0.74
N LEU A 65 -6.77 -12.63 -1.63
CA LEU A 65 -7.93 -13.47 -1.33
C LEU A 65 -7.59 -14.94 -1.03
N ASP A 66 -6.39 -15.39 -1.43
CA ASP A 66 -5.88 -16.73 -1.14
C ASP A 66 -5.00 -16.76 0.13
N ASP A 67 -5.15 -15.75 1.01
CA ASP A 67 -4.36 -15.55 2.24
C ASP A 67 -2.83 -15.45 2.03
N ALA A 68 -2.39 -15.05 0.83
CA ALA A 68 -0.97 -14.83 0.56
C ALA A 68 -0.55 -13.39 0.96
N PRO A 69 0.58 -13.20 1.69
CA PRO A 69 1.09 -11.88 1.99
C PRO A 69 1.35 -11.04 0.73
N ALA A 70 0.78 -9.85 0.69
CA ALA A 70 0.84 -8.93 -0.44
C ALA A 70 1.70 -7.69 -0.15
N GLY A 71 2.03 -7.39 1.11
CA GLY A 71 2.99 -6.36 1.49
C GLY A 71 2.73 -5.75 2.87
N VAL A 72 3.79 -5.39 3.58
CA VAL A 72 3.72 -4.64 4.86
C VAL A 72 3.73 -3.14 4.55
N LEU A 73 2.84 -2.40 5.20
CA LEU A 73 2.69 -0.96 4.99
C LEU A 73 3.43 -0.18 6.09
N THR A 74 4.17 0.84 5.67
CA THR A 74 4.86 1.74 6.59
C THR A 74 3.87 2.72 7.19
N ARG A 75 3.88 2.84 8.53
CA ARG A 75 3.16 3.90 9.24
C ARG A 75 3.78 5.26 8.92
N ARG A 76 3.01 6.12 8.26
CA ARG A 76 3.43 7.48 7.85
C ARG A 76 2.95 8.56 8.80
N HIS A 77 1.83 8.32 9.47
CA HIS A 77 1.28 9.23 10.46
C HIS A 77 0.81 8.46 11.69
N GLU A 78 1.10 8.99 12.87
CA GLU A 78 0.77 8.33 14.14
C GLU A 78 -0.75 8.14 14.34
N ALA A 79 -1.58 9.03 13.80
CA ALA A 79 -3.03 8.86 13.82
C ALA A 79 -3.56 7.65 13.01
N GLY A 80 -2.70 6.88 12.34
CA GLY A 80 -3.07 5.63 11.68
C GLY A 80 -3.09 5.70 10.15
N PHE A 81 -2.27 6.55 9.53
CA PHE A 81 -2.09 6.52 8.08
C PHE A 81 -0.90 5.63 7.71
N PHE A 82 -1.13 4.72 6.77
CA PHE A 82 -0.14 3.75 6.31
C PHE A 82 -0.05 3.74 4.78
N GLU A 83 1.16 3.56 4.25
CA GLU A 83 1.37 3.30 2.83
C GLU A 83 2.51 2.32 2.57
N GLY A 84 2.42 1.55 1.49
CA GLY A 84 3.49 0.61 1.13
C GLY A 84 3.29 -0.09 -0.21
N PRO A 85 4.39 -0.59 -0.81
CA PRO A 85 4.34 -1.35 -2.06
C PRO A 85 3.58 -2.66 -1.89
N LEU A 86 2.84 -3.05 -2.93
CA LEU A 86 2.26 -4.38 -3.05
C LEU A 86 3.12 -5.26 -3.97
N THR A 87 3.16 -6.57 -3.68
CA THR A 87 3.77 -7.59 -4.54
C THR A 87 2.86 -7.96 -5.72
N LEU A 88 1.60 -7.51 -5.69
CA LEU A 88 0.63 -7.67 -6.76
C LEU A 88 1.09 -6.97 -8.05
N ARG A 89 0.87 -7.64 -9.19
CA ARG A 89 1.19 -7.10 -10.52
C ARG A 89 0.02 -6.37 -11.18
N GLU A 90 -1.19 -6.72 -10.80
CA GLU A 90 -2.43 -6.19 -11.35
C GLU A 90 -3.45 -6.02 -10.23
N ARG A 91 -4.33 -5.01 -10.36
CA ARG A 91 -5.42 -4.81 -9.41
C ARG A 91 -6.35 -6.02 -9.49
N ARG A 92 -6.63 -6.63 -8.34
CA ARG A 92 -7.60 -7.71 -8.24
C ARG A 92 -8.91 -7.14 -7.68
N PRO A 93 -10.07 -7.55 -8.23
CA PRO A 93 -11.37 -7.18 -7.69
C PRO A 93 -11.60 -7.79 -6.31
#